data_AF-A0A970UBP8-F1
#
_entry.id   AF-A0A970UBP8-F1
#
_cell.length_a   1.000
_cell.length_b   1.000
_cell.length_c   1.000
_cell.angle_alpha   90.00
_cell.angle_beta   90.00
_cell.angle_gamma   90.00
#
_symmetry.space_group_name_H-M   'P 1'
#
loop_
_entity.id
_entity.type
_entity.pdbx_description
1 polymer ?
#
loop_
_entity_poly.entity_id
_entity_poly.type
_entity_poly.pdbx_seq_one_letter_code
_entity_poly.pdbx_strand_id
1 'polypeptide(L)'
;MQNPFTLNDLMFFAYSDPEFSEGNRYRNMIETDENLSKKFNTVLRVKRYVAKLKVEPSQRAINNILNYSRALSVIKTQRTGNFSMMLN
;
A
#
# COMPACT_ATOMS: atom_id res chain seq x y z
N MET A 1 -31.25 -4.00 0.85
CA MET A 1 -30.38 -4.71 -0.11
C MET A 1 -29.12 -5.13 0.62
N GLN A 2 -28.95 -6.43 0.91
CA GLN A 2 -27.68 -6.96 1.43
C GLN A 2 -26.74 -7.12 0.23
N ASN A 3 -25.78 -6.21 0.06
CA ASN A 3 -24.65 -6.51 -0.82
C ASN A 3 -23.79 -7.56 -0.09
N PRO A 4 -23.62 -8.77 -0.65
CA PRO A 4 -22.80 -9.78 0.00
C PRO A 4 -21.35 -9.30 0.01
N PHE A 5 -20.74 -9.26 1.19
CA PHE A 5 -19.31 -9.01 1.31
C PHE A 5 -18.53 -10.02 0.48
N THR A 6 -17.71 -9.52 -0.44
CA THR A 6 -16.83 -10.37 -1.23
C THR A 6 -15.50 -10.57 -0.52
N LEU A 7 -14.76 -11.61 -0.91
CA LEU A 7 -13.38 -11.81 -0.44
C LEU A 7 -12.48 -10.62 -0.78
N ASN A 8 -12.71 -9.98 -1.94
CA ASN A 8 -11.95 -8.81 -2.36
C ASN A 8 -12.16 -7.62 -1.42
N ASP A 9 -13.38 -7.41 -0.95
CA ASP A 9 -13.69 -6.34 0.02
C ASP A 9 -12.96 -6.57 1.35
N LEU A 10 -12.93 -7.82 1.83
CA LEU A 10 -12.20 -8.19 3.04
C LEU A 10 -10.69 -8.00 2.89
N MET A 11 -10.13 -8.36 1.73
CA MET A 11 -8.72 -8.12 1.44
C MET A 11 -8.44 -6.62 1.37
N PHE A 12 -9.23 -5.86 0.63
CA PHE A 12 -9.06 -4.42 0.51
C PHE A 12 -9.11 -3.75 1.88
N PHE A 13 -10.08 -4.10 2.71
CA PHE A 13 -10.18 -3.61 4.08
C PHE A 13 -8.99 -4.03 4.95
N ALA A 14 -8.49 -5.27 4.81
CA ALA A 14 -7.32 -5.73 5.56
C ALA A 14 -6.03 -4.97 5.21
N TYR A 15 -5.91 -4.39 4.01
CA TYR A 15 -4.73 -3.65 3.55
C TYR A 15 -4.90 -2.14 3.53
N SER A 16 -6.12 -1.63 3.74
CA SER A 16 -6.42 -0.19 3.83
C SER A 16 -6.16 0.36 5.23
N ASP A 17 -5.85 1.65 5.32
CA ASP A 17 -5.67 2.33 6.61
C ASP A 17 -7.01 2.47 7.36
N PRO A 18 -7.06 2.18 8.67
CA PRO A 18 -8.28 2.16 9.47
C PRO A 18 -8.87 3.56 9.76
N GLU A 19 -8.24 4.64 9.32
CA GLU A 19 -8.70 6.02 9.53
C GLU A 19 -9.81 6.47 8.56
N PHE A 20 -10.22 5.61 7.63
CA PHE A 20 -11.37 5.90 6.78
C PHE A 20 -12.68 5.89 7.59
N SER A 21 -13.51 6.92 7.45
CA SER A 21 -14.83 7.04 8.09
C SER A 21 -15.75 5.83 7.84
N GLU A 22 -15.59 5.17 6.69
CA GLU A 22 -16.30 3.93 6.35
C GLU A 22 -15.77 2.71 7.14
N GLY A 23 -14.53 2.75 7.64
CA GLY A 23 -13.85 1.65 8.32
C GLY A 23 -14.56 1.17 9.58
N ASN A 24 -15.27 2.06 10.28
CA ASN A 24 -16.08 1.69 11.44
C ASN A 24 -17.33 0.88 11.05
N ARG A 25 -17.96 1.18 9.91
CA ARG A 25 -19.10 0.38 9.40
C ARG A 25 -18.63 -1.01 9.00
N TYR A 26 -17.51 -1.09 8.29
CA TYR A 26 -16.89 -2.35 7.90
C TYR A 26 -16.51 -3.21 9.12
N ARG A 27 -15.89 -2.60 10.13
CA ARG A 27 -15.56 -3.25 11.40
C ARG A 27 -16.79 -3.81 12.10
N ASN A 28 -17.82 -2.99 12.28
CA ASN A 28 -19.06 -3.42 12.95
C ASN A 28 -19.72 -4.60 12.21
N MET A 29 -19.79 -4.55 10.87
CA MET A 29 -20.35 -5.64 10.07
C MET A 29 -19.57 -6.95 10.25
N ILE A 30 -18.23 -6.88 10.21
CA ILE A 30 -17.35 -8.04 10.42
C ILE A 30 -17.49 -8.60 11.84
N GLU A 31 -17.65 -7.74 12.85
CA GLU A 31 -17.80 -8.15 14.25
C GLU A 31 -19.17 -8.78 14.54
N THR A 32 -20.22 -8.34 13.85
CA THR A 32 -21.59 -8.86 14.05
C THR A 32 -21.89 -10.16 13.30
N ASP A 33 -21.20 -10.45 12.19
CA ASP A 33 -21.38 -11.68 11.40
C ASP A 33 -20.25 -12.67 11.68
N GLU A 34 -20.56 -13.79 12.34
CA GLU A 34 -19.58 -14.80 12.74
C GLU A 34 -18.84 -15.43 11.53
N ASN A 35 -19.54 -15.65 10.42
CA ASN A 35 -18.95 -16.22 9.20
C ASN A 35 -18.00 -15.21 8.56
N LEU A 36 -18.40 -13.94 8.52
CA LEU A 36 -17.58 -12.86 7.99
C LEU A 36 -16.33 -12.63 8.86
N SER A 37 -16.50 -12.66 10.19
CA SER A 37 -15.40 -12.62 11.16
C SER A 37 -14.39 -13.74 10.94
N LYS A 38 -14.85 -14.99 10.76
CA LYS A 38 -13.96 -16.13 10.46
C LYS A 38 -13.19 -15.92 9.18
N LYS A 39 -13.85 -15.49 8.10
CA LYS A 39 -13.19 -15.20 6.81
C LYS A 39 -12.15 -14.09 6.93
N PHE A 40 -12.49 -13.00 7.60
CA PHE A 40 -11.58 -11.87 7.81
C PHE A 40 -10.36 -12.28 8.65
N ASN A 41 -10.56 -13.07 9.71
CA ASN A 41 -9.46 -13.61 10.52
C ASN A 41 -8.51 -14.49 9.71
N THR A 42 -9.02 -15.26 8.74
CA THR A 42 -8.19 -16.01 7.79
C THR A 42 -7.34 -15.07 6.92
N VAL A 43 -7.94 -14.01 6.37
CA VAL A 43 -7.21 -12.98 5.61
C VAL A 43 -6.10 -12.35 6.45
N LEU A 44 -6.39 -12.02 7.72
CA LEU A 44 -5.39 -11.46 8.64
C LEU A 44 -4.25 -12.45 8.96
N ARG A 45 -4.53 -13.74 9.09
CA ARG A 45 -3.49 -14.77 9.26
C ARG A 45 -2.57 -14.84 8.04
N VAL A 46 -3.15 -14.86 6.84
CA VAL A 46 -2.39 -14.88 5.58
C VAL A 46 -1.56 -13.60 5.45
N LYS A 47 -2.13 -12.43 5.72
CA LYS A 47 -1.40 -11.14 5.72
C LYS A 47 -0.17 -11.20 6.63
N ARG A 48 -0.33 -11.70 7.87
CA ARG A 48 0.78 -11.86 8.82
C ARG A 48 1.82 -12.87 8.35
N TYR A 49 1.39 -13.97 7.72
CA TYR A 49 2.29 -14.97 7.16
C TYR A 49 3.12 -14.38 6.02
N VAL A 50 2.48 -13.72 5.05
CA VAL A 50 3.15 -13.05 3.92
C VAL A 50 4.11 -11.96 4.41
N ALA A 51 3.73 -11.18 5.41
CA ALA A 51 4.60 -10.15 5.99
C ALA A 51 5.87 -10.72 6.66
N LYS A 52 5.87 -11.99 7.06
CA LYS A 52 7.06 -12.67 7.60
C LYS A 52 7.98 -13.24 6.51
N LEU A 53 7.48 -13.40 5.29
CA LEU A 53 8.31 -13.85 4.19
C LEU A 53 9.30 -12.73 3.85
N LYS A 54 10.59 -12.99 4.06
CA LYS A 54 11.66 -12.11 3.61
C LYS A 54 11.78 -12.24 2.10
N VAL A 55 10.98 -11.45 1.38
CA VAL A 55 11.08 -11.31 -0.06
C VAL A 55 11.88 -10.06 -0.35
N GLU A 56 13.14 -10.23 -0.70
CA GLU A 56 13.99 -9.13 -1.15
C GLU A 56 13.59 -8.72 -2.58
N PRO A 57 13.62 -7.42 -2.91
CA PRO A 57 13.48 -6.98 -4.29
C PRO A 57 14.57 -7.60 -5.17
N SER A 58 14.26 -7.89 -6.43
CA SER A 58 15.28 -8.33 -7.38
C SER A 58 16.36 -7.27 -7.55
N GLN A 59 17.61 -7.67 -7.86
CA GLN A 59 18.70 -6.74 -8.15
C GLN A 59 18.33 -5.73 -9.25
N ARG A 60 17.53 -6.16 -10.24
CA ARG A 60 17.01 -5.29 -11.29
C ARG A 60 16.08 -4.20 -10.73
N ALA A 61 15.18 -4.55 -9.82
CA ALA A 61 14.29 -3.59 -9.19
C ALA A 61 15.08 -2.56 -8.35
N ILE A 62 16.07 -3.02 -7.59
CA ILE A 62 16.99 -2.15 -6.83
C ILE A 62 17.70 -1.17 -7.76
N ASN A 63 18.31 -1.67 -8.84
CA ASN A 63 19.02 -0.84 -9.81
C ASN A 63 18.10 0.19 -10.47
N ASN A 64 16.87 -0.19 -10.83
CA ASN A 64 15.90 0.73 -11.42
C ASN A 64 15.55 1.89 -10.46
N ILE A 65 15.31 1.59 -9.18
CA ILE A 65 15.02 2.59 -8.15
C ILE A 65 16.21 3.54 -7.97
N LEU A 66 17.43 2.99 -7.87
CA LEU A 66 18.65 3.80 -7.70
C LEU A 66 18.93 4.69 -8.92
N ASN A 67 18.78 4.15 -10.13
CA ASN A 67 18.97 4.92 -11.35
C ASN A 67 17.93 6.02 -11.51
N TYR A 68 16.67 5.74 -11.18
CA TYR A 68 15.62 6.75 -11.19
C TYR A 68 15.89 7.87 -10.18
N SER A 69 16.29 7.52 -8.95
CA SER A 69 16.67 8.50 -7.92
C SER A 69 17.84 9.39 -8.38
N ARG A 70 18.86 8.81 -9.01
CA ARG A 70 19.98 9.56 -9.60
C ARG A 70 19.55 10.47 -10.75
N ALA A 71 18.67 9.99 -11.63
CA ALA A 71 18.16 10.82 -12.72
C ALA A 71 17.40 12.04 -12.18
N LEU A 72 16.55 11.84 -11.17
CA LEU A 72 15.85 12.93 -10.50
C LEU A 72 16.79 13.93 -9.83
N SER A 73 17.86 13.47 -9.18
CA SER A 73 18.82 14.37 -8.53
C SER A 73 19.59 15.22 -9.54
N VAL A 74 20.02 14.63 -10.66
CA VAL A 74 20.68 15.37 -11.75
C VAL A 74 19.74 16.40 -12.38
N ILE A 75 18.48 16.04 -12.64
CA ILE A 75 17.48 16.98 -13.17
C ILE A 75 17.27 18.16 -12.22
N LYS A 76 17.23 17.90 -10.91
CA LYS A 76 17.10 18.96 -9.90
C LYS A 76 18.31 19.90 -9.91
N THR A 77 19.52 19.36 -9.97
CA THR A 77 20.76 20.15 -10.04
C THR A 77 20.85 20.98 -11.32
N GLN A 78 20.49 20.42 -12.47
CA GLN A 78 20.49 21.14 -13.75
C GLN A 78 19.46 22.27 -13.78
N ARG A 79 18.26 22.07 -13.22
CA ARG A 79 17.26 23.14 -13.08
C ARG A 79 17.80 24.27 -12.19
N THR A 80 18.35 23.97 -11.02
CA THR A 80 18.92 24.98 -10.12
C THR A 80 20.08 25.74 -10.77
N GLY A 81 20.99 25.04 -11.46
CA GLY A 81 22.13 25.65 -12.16
C GLY A 81 21.75 26.53 -13.35
N ASN A 82 20.70 26.15 -14.10
CA ASN A 82 20.17 26.98 -15.18
C ASN A 82 19.47 28.24 -14.65
N PHE A 83 18.72 28.14 -13.54
CA PHE A 83 18.12 29.31 -12.89
C PHE A 83 19.19 30.31 -12.41
N SER A 84 20.30 29.85 -11.84
CA SER A 84 21.40 30.74 -11.43
C SER A 84 22.13 31.41 -12.60
N MET A 85 22.15 30.80 -13.79
CA MET A 85 22.75 31.39 -14.99
C MET A 85 21.85 32.42 -15.67
N MET A 86 20.53 32.38 -15.47
CA MET A 86 19.60 33.36 -16.05
C MET A 86 19.39 34.61 -15.17
N LEU A 87 19.94 34.63 -13.96
CA LEU A 87 19.84 35.74 -12.99
C LEU A 87 21.10 36.62 -12.95
N ASN A 88 22.07 36.38 -13.85
CA ASN A 88 23.26 37.21 -14.05
C ASN A 88 23.19 37.94 -15.39
#